data_AF-A0A2S6UH41-F1
#
_entry.id   AF-A0A2S6UH41-F1
#
_cell.length_a   1.000
_cell.length_b   1.000
_cell.length_c   1.000
_cell.angle_alpha   90.00
_cell.angle_beta   90.00
_cell.angle_gamma   90.00
#
_symmetry.space_group_name_H-M   'P 1'
#
loop_
_entity.id
_entity.type
_entity.pdbx_description
1 polymer ?
#
loop_
_entity_poly.entity_id
_entity_poly.type
_entity_poly.pdbx_seq_one_letter_code
_entity_poly.pdbx_strand_id
1 'polypeptide(L)'
;MNENSDRNKVIALLELLGDEDDSTVLAAGRALHAKIDEMQVDWNQLLVPEDGGAPESVVADEYLDEDEDQDEDEDEDEDEDEDEDEDEDEDEDEDEDEDEDEDEDEDEDEDELVGDAADDLKLIDRLLAAKGISSEFRDELRGYKDDIKADEFTAADRKYVIALQNRLSGDKKSKSRR
;
A
#
# COMPACT_ATOMS: atom_id res chain seq x y z
N MET A 1 -1.78 35.50 -19.87
CA MET A 1 -0.57 35.23 -20.67
C MET A 1 0.66 35.20 -19.78
N ASN A 2 0.97 34.05 -19.18
CA ASN A 2 2.27 33.78 -18.58
C ASN A 2 2.61 32.28 -18.48
N GLU A 3 1.74 31.38 -18.99
CA GLU A 3 1.92 29.90 -18.97
C GLU A 3 3.31 29.46 -19.40
N ASN A 4 3.90 30.12 -20.41
CA ASN A 4 5.24 29.76 -20.88
C ASN A 4 6.33 30.10 -19.85
N SER A 5 6.20 31.22 -19.13
CA SER A 5 7.14 31.57 -18.06
C SER A 5 6.92 30.73 -16.80
N ASP A 6 5.70 30.29 -16.52
CA ASP A 6 5.41 29.44 -15.37
C ASP A 6 5.80 27.98 -15.63
N ARG A 7 5.63 27.47 -16.86
CA ARG A 7 6.19 26.20 -17.32
C ARG A 7 7.71 26.15 -17.22
N ASN A 8 8.41 27.21 -17.67
CA ASN A 8 9.88 27.27 -17.57
C ASN A 8 10.39 27.23 -16.12
N LYS A 9 9.64 27.82 -15.17
CA LYS A 9 9.99 27.73 -13.74
C LYS A 9 9.78 26.32 -13.20
N VAL A 10 8.72 25.63 -13.61
CA VAL A 10 8.48 24.23 -13.22
C VAL A 10 9.57 23.32 -13.77
N ILE A 11 10.01 23.51 -15.01
CA ILE A 11 11.13 22.76 -15.59
C ILE A 11 12.42 22.98 -14.79
N ALA A 12 12.74 24.22 -14.41
CA ALA A 12 13.93 24.50 -13.59
C ALA A 12 13.87 23.84 -12.20
N LEU A 13 12.69 23.73 -11.60
CA LEU A 13 12.50 23.03 -10.32
C LEU A 13 12.62 21.51 -10.46
N LEU A 14 12.22 20.95 -11.61
CA LEU A 14 12.41 19.53 -11.92
C LEU A 14 13.88 19.17 -12.13
N GLU A 15 14.66 20.04 -12.78
CA GLU A 15 16.11 19.83 -12.92
C GLU A 15 16.80 19.83 -11.55
N LEU A 16 16.35 20.70 -10.64
CA LEU A 16 16.88 20.82 -9.29
C LEU A 16 16.52 19.64 -8.38
N LEU A 17 15.51 18.84 -8.75
CA LEU A 17 15.16 17.60 -8.06
C LEU A 17 16.18 16.47 -8.33
N GLY A 18 16.98 16.59 -9.39
CA GLY A 18 18.06 15.65 -9.71
C GLY A 18 19.44 16.02 -9.13
N ASP A 19 19.48 16.98 -8.20
CA ASP A 19 20.72 17.40 -7.53
C ASP A 19 21.16 16.36 -6.48
N GLU A 20 22.46 16.28 -6.19
CA GLU A 20 23.02 15.34 -5.19
C GLU A 20 22.77 15.81 -3.75
N ASP A 21 22.40 17.08 -3.55
CA ASP A 21 22.12 17.65 -2.24
C ASP A 21 20.63 17.51 -1.84
N ASP A 22 20.35 16.64 -0.88
CA ASP A 22 18.99 16.35 -0.38
C ASP A 22 18.24 17.61 0.11
N SER A 23 18.94 18.59 0.67
CA SER A 23 18.32 19.82 1.16
C SER A 23 17.77 20.69 0.01
N THR A 24 18.50 20.67 -1.11
CA THR A 24 18.14 21.33 -2.36
C THR A 24 16.98 20.61 -3.05
N VAL A 25 17.01 19.27 -3.08
CA VAL A 25 15.93 18.42 -3.59
C VAL A 25 14.62 18.67 -2.82
N LEU A 26 14.67 18.70 -1.48
CA LEU A 26 13.49 18.93 -0.65
C LEU A 26 12.90 20.34 -0.85
N ALA A 27 13.76 21.36 -0.94
CA ALA A 27 13.33 22.72 -1.20
C ALA A 27 12.69 22.85 -2.60
N ALA A 28 13.29 22.22 -3.60
CA ALA A 28 12.79 22.18 -4.97
C ALA A 28 11.42 21.48 -5.05
N GLY A 29 11.28 20.31 -4.42
CA GLY A 29 10.03 19.54 -4.40
C GLY A 29 8.88 20.32 -3.75
N ARG A 30 9.13 21.00 -2.61
CA ARG A 30 8.12 21.85 -1.96
C ARG A 30 7.72 23.03 -2.83
N ALA A 31 8.70 23.69 -3.46
CA ALA A 31 8.44 24.81 -4.37
C ALA A 31 7.66 24.39 -5.61
N LEU A 32 7.97 23.20 -6.16
CA LEU A 32 7.31 22.61 -7.31
C LEU A 32 5.84 22.30 -7.00
N HIS A 33 5.57 21.66 -5.86
CA HIS A 33 4.21 21.35 -5.42
C HIS A 33 3.37 22.61 -5.23
N ALA A 34 3.91 23.62 -4.53
CA ALA A 34 3.23 24.90 -4.35
C ALA A 34 2.93 25.62 -5.68
N LYS A 35 3.82 25.48 -6.67
CA LYS A 35 3.65 26.11 -7.98
C LYS A 35 2.56 25.43 -8.80
N ILE A 36 2.46 24.11 -8.73
CA ILE A 36 1.42 23.34 -9.44
C ILE A 36 0.04 23.63 -8.83
N ASP A 37 -0.04 23.72 -7.50
CA ASP A 37 -1.25 24.11 -6.78
C ASP A 37 -1.71 25.53 -7.12
N GLU A 38 -0.78 26.50 -7.13
CA GLU A 38 -1.05 27.89 -7.55
C GLU A 38 -1.57 27.98 -8.98
N MET A 39 -1.06 27.12 -9.87
CA MET A 39 -1.46 27.10 -11.28
C MET A 39 -2.78 26.34 -11.51
N GLN A 40 -3.23 25.52 -10.54
CA GLN A 40 -4.39 24.62 -10.67
C GLN A 40 -4.37 23.81 -11.99
N VAL A 41 -3.17 23.40 -12.43
CA VAL A 41 -2.98 22.61 -13.65
C VAL A 41 -2.49 21.22 -13.30
N ASP A 42 -3.01 20.23 -14.01
CA ASP A 42 -2.52 18.86 -13.91
C ASP A 42 -1.22 18.67 -14.71
N TRP A 43 -0.39 17.71 -14.28
CA TRP A 43 0.85 17.31 -14.96
C TRP A 43 0.67 17.02 -16.45
N ASN A 44 -0.48 16.44 -16.83
CA ASN A 44 -0.81 16.13 -18.21
C ASN A 44 -1.03 17.39 -19.08
N GLN A 45 -1.46 18.50 -18.48
CA GLN A 45 -1.59 19.79 -19.18
C GLN A 45 -0.24 20.52 -19.26
N LEU A 46 0.62 20.33 -18.26
CA LEU A 46 1.89 21.04 -18.14
C LEU A 46 3.02 20.40 -18.96
N LEU A 47 3.01 19.08 -19.11
CA LEU A 47 4.06 18.28 -19.78
C LEU A 47 3.72 17.92 -21.23
N VAL A 48 2.83 18.66 -21.89
CA VAL A 48 2.58 18.47 -23.32
C VAL A 48 3.88 18.81 -24.09
N PRO A 49 4.46 17.87 -24.86
CA PRO A 49 5.63 18.17 -25.69
C PRO A 49 5.33 19.36 -26.60
N GLU A 50 6.29 20.27 -26.78
CA GLU A 50 6.08 21.49 -27.61
C GLU A 50 5.75 21.18 -29.08
N ASP A 51 5.97 19.94 -29.53
CA ASP A 51 5.47 19.43 -30.79
C ASP A 51 4.11 18.76 -30.51
N GLY A 52 3.02 19.41 -30.89
CA GLY A 52 1.63 19.05 -30.59
C GLY A 52 1.19 17.68 -31.12
N GLY A 53 1.76 16.60 -30.59
CA GLY A 53 1.31 15.24 -30.77
C GLY A 53 0.02 15.04 -29.99
N ALA A 54 -1.11 15.22 -30.67
CA ALA A 54 -2.36 14.66 -30.22
C ALA A 54 -2.16 13.16 -29.93
N PRO A 55 -2.74 12.60 -28.86
CA PRO A 55 -2.83 11.15 -28.79
C PRO A 55 -3.68 10.70 -29.98
N GLU A 56 -3.05 10.08 -30.98
CA GLU A 56 -3.76 9.48 -32.09
C GLU A 56 -4.68 8.40 -31.53
N SER A 57 -5.95 8.76 -31.55
CA SER A 57 -7.09 7.86 -31.64
C SER A 57 -6.80 6.72 -32.64
N VAL A 58 -6.96 5.48 -32.18
CA VAL A 58 -7.23 4.23 -32.91
C VAL A 58 -6.17 3.68 -33.87
N VAL A 59 -5.47 2.64 -33.43
CA VAL A 59 -5.23 1.41 -34.22
C VAL A 59 -5.66 0.25 -33.31
N ALA A 60 -6.85 -0.35 -33.46
CA ALA A 60 -7.20 -1.29 -34.52
C ALA A 60 -6.08 -2.31 -34.77
N ASP A 61 -5.93 -3.27 -33.87
CA ASP A 61 -5.39 -4.58 -34.21
C ASP A 61 -6.39 -5.64 -33.72
N GLU A 62 -7.19 -6.09 -34.67
CA GLU A 62 -8.04 -7.27 -34.58
C GLU A 62 -7.16 -8.49 -34.31
N TYR A 63 -7.25 -9.05 -33.10
CA TYR A 63 -7.00 -10.48 -32.91
C TYR A 63 -8.36 -11.16 -32.93
N LEU A 64 -8.85 -11.41 -34.14
CA LEU A 64 -9.77 -12.51 -34.40
C LEU A 64 -9.00 -13.79 -34.09
N ASP A 65 -9.29 -14.43 -32.96
CA ASP A 65 -9.11 -15.87 -32.83
C ASP A 65 -10.45 -16.46 -32.46
N GLU A 66 -10.95 -17.21 -33.43
CA GLU A 66 -12.27 -17.79 -33.54
C GLU A 66 -12.10 -19.24 -33.15
N ASP A 67 -12.39 -19.57 -31.89
CA ASP A 67 -12.69 -20.94 -31.48
C ASP A 67 -14.02 -20.92 -30.72
N GLU A 68 -15.07 -21.21 -31.50
CA GLU A 68 -16.31 -21.79 -31.02
C GLU A 68 -15.99 -23.07 -30.24
N ASP A 69 -16.40 -23.14 -28.99
CA ASP A 69 -16.96 -24.38 -28.44
C ASP A 69 -18.02 -23.99 -27.40
N GLN A 70 -19.26 -24.26 -27.78
CA GLN A 70 -20.42 -24.42 -26.90
C GLN A 70 -20.10 -25.48 -25.85
N ASP A 71 -20.54 -25.26 -24.62
CA ASP A 71 -21.43 -26.23 -23.97
C ASP A 71 -22.19 -25.51 -22.85
N GLU A 72 -23.51 -25.50 -23.05
CA GLU A 72 -24.56 -25.29 -22.06
C GLU A 72 -24.39 -26.33 -20.94
N ASP A 73 -24.48 -25.92 -19.68
CA ASP A 73 -25.12 -26.73 -18.65
C ASP A 73 -25.65 -25.79 -17.56
N GLU A 74 -26.97 -25.64 -17.62
CA GLU A 74 -27.84 -25.24 -16.53
C GLU A 74 -27.71 -26.25 -15.40
N ASP A 75 -27.53 -25.79 -14.15
CA ASP A 75 -28.05 -26.50 -12.99
C ASP A 75 -28.49 -25.43 -11.97
N GLU A 76 -29.81 -25.22 -11.97
CA GLU A 76 -30.59 -24.81 -10.81
C GLU A 76 -30.38 -25.83 -9.70
N ASP A 77 -30.09 -25.38 -8.48
CA ASP A 77 -30.62 -26.04 -7.28
C ASP A 77 -30.80 -24.97 -6.19
N GLU A 78 -32.07 -24.65 -5.97
CA GLU A 78 -32.63 -24.14 -4.72
C GLU A 78 -32.24 -25.10 -3.58
N ASP A 79 -31.94 -24.55 -2.40
CA ASP A 79 -32.53 -25.10 -1.17
C ASP A 79 -32.44 -24.04 -0.06
N GLU A 80 -33.64 -23.67 0.39
CA GLU A 80 -33.96 -23.02 1.65
C GLU A 80 -33.47 -23.89 2.81
N ASP A 81 -32.89 -23.28 3.85
CA ASP A 81 -33.08 -23.78 5.21
C ASP A 81 -33.16 -22.57 6.15
N GLU A 82 -34.40 -22.23 6.47
CA GLU A 82 -34.84 -21.61 7.71
C GLU A 82 -34.34 -22.45 8.89
N ASP A 83 -33.64 -21.84 9.84
CA ASP A 83 -33.71 -22.26 11.23
C ASP A 83 -33.74 -21.00 12.10
N GLU A 84 -34.96 -20.67 12.51
CA GLU A 84 -35.26 -19.94 13.75
C GLU A 84 -34.81 -20.84 14.91
N ASP A 85 -33.87 -20.37 15.74
CA ASP A 85 -33.86 -20.76 17.14
C ASP A 85 -33.68 -19.51 18.00
N GLU A 86 -34.80 -19.21 18.63
CA GLU A 86 -35.09 -18.24 19.66
C GLU A 86 -34.73 -18.92 20.99
N ASP A 87 -33.68 -18.47 21.67
CA ASP A 87 -33.52 -18.74 23.10
C ASP A 87 -33.04 -17.45 23.79
N GLU A 88 -34.01 -16.85 24.47
CA GLU A 88 -33.82 -16.02 25.66
C GLU A 88 -32.96 -16.79 26.67
N ASP A 89 -31.87 -16.20 27.14
CA ASP A 89 -31.52 -16.33 28.55
C ASP A 89 -30.94 -14.99 29.03
N GLU A 90 -31.80 -14.36 29.81
CA GLU A 90 -31.60 -13.30 30.78
C GLU A 90 -30.60 -13.79 31.83
N ASP A 91 -29.48 -13.10 32.01
CA ASP A 91 -28.87 -13.01 33.34
C ASP A 91 -28.07 -11.70 33.45
N GLU A 92 -28.54 -10.92 34.42
CA GLU A 92 -27.93 -9.74 35.03
C GLU A 92 -26.59 -10.11 35.70
N ASP A 93 -25.94 -9.05 36.20
CA ASP A 93 -24.78 -9.06 37.10
C ASP A 93 -23.43 -9.13 36.37
N GLU A 94 -22.45 -8.30 36.67
CA GLU A 94 -22.29 -7.33 37.73
C GLU A 94 -21.12 -6.43 37.29
N ASP A 95 -21.13 -5.19 37.75
CA ASP A 95 -20.03 -4.25 37.60
C ASP A 95 -18.69 -4.89 37.99
N GLU A 96 -17.73 -4.89 37.07
CA GLU A 96 -16.33 -4.85 37.48
C GLU A 96 -15.63 -3.78 36.65
N ASP A 97 -15.45 -2.65 37.31
CA ASP A 97 -14.52 -1.59 36.95
C ASP A 97 -13.17 -2.23 36.57
N GLU A 98 -12.86 -2.27 35.29
CA GLU A 98 -11.49 -2.36 34.83
C GLU A 98 -11.21 -1.08 34.06
N ASP A 99 -10.66 -0.11 34.80
CA ASP A 99 -9.90 1.02 34.28
C ASP A 99 -8.80 0.48 33.35
N GLU A 100 -9.13 0.14 32.11
CA GLU A 100 -8.16 0.09 31.02
C GLU A 100 -8.00 1.53 30.53
N ASP A 101 -7.23 2.29 31.32
CA ASP A 101 -6.31 3.28 30.78
C ASP A 101 -5.37 2.54 29.80
N GLU A 102 -5.87 2.16 28.63
CA GLU A 102 -5.02 1.99 27.44
C GLU A 102 -4.66 3.40 26.98
N ASP A 103 -3.76 4.01 27.75
CA ASP A 103 -2.77 4.92 27.20
C ASP A 103 -2.01 4.12 26.14
N GLU A 104 -2.58 4.05 24.94
CA GLU A 104 -1.92 3.62 23.72
C GLU A 104 -0.96 4.76 23.32
N ASP A 105 0.02 5.01 24.20
CA ASP A 105 1.26 5.74 23.92
C ASP A 105 2.08 4.85 22.97
N GLU A 106 1.60 4.72 21.72
CA GLU A 106 2.30 4.01 20.64
C GLU A 106 3.18 4.96 19.81
N ASP A 107 3.57 6.10 20.38
CA ASP A 107 4.33 7.16 19.70
C ASP A 107 5.68 7.44 20.38
N GLU A 108 6.48 6.43 20.75
CA GLU A 108 7.88 6.72 21.15
C GLU A 108 8.94 5.62 20.94
N ASP A 109 8.82 4.81 19.88
CA ASP A 109 9.93 3.96 19.39
C ASP A 109 10.36 4.35 17.96
N GLU A 110 10.42 5.65 17.67
CA GLU A 110 10.98 6.15 16.39
C GLU A 110 12.52 6.17 16.36
N ASP A 111 13.19 5.92 17.50
CA ASP A 111 14.61 6.22 17.65
C ASP A 111 15.59 5.03 17.50
N GLU A 112 15.14 3.78 17.30
CA GLU A 112 16.10 2.65 17.28
C GLU A 112 15.74 1.45 16.37
N LEU A 113 14.91 1.63 15.34
CA LEU A 113 14.67 0.57 14.33
C LEU A 113 15.82 0.47 13.31
N VAL A 114 17.07 0.61 13.75
CA VAL A 114 18.27 0.23 13.00
C VAL A 114 18.50 -1.27 13.23
N GLY A 115 17.56 -2.11 12.81
CA GLY A 115 17.84 -3.54 12.76
C GLY A 115 18.88 -3.80 11.67
N ASP A 116 19.83 -4.69 11.93
CA ASP A 116 20.76 -5.09 10.89
C ASP A 116 20.01 -5.86 9.79
N ALA A 117 20.54 -5.86 8.56
CA ALA A 117 20.01 -6.68 7.47
C ALA A 117 19.80 -8.14 7.89
N ALA A 118 20.65 -8.66 8.79
CA ALA A 118 20.50 -10.00 9.36
C ALA A 118 19.24 -10.18 10.23
N ASP A 119 18.79 -9.15 10.94
CA ASP A 119 17.58 -9.19 11.76
C ASP A 119 16.31 -9.06 10.93
N ASP A 120 16.34 -8.25 9.86
CA ASP A 120 15.25 -8.18 8.87
C ASP A 120 15.02 -9.51 8.18
N LEU A 121 16.09 -10.19 7.79
CA LEU A 121 15.99 -11.51 7.16
C LEU A 121 15.32 -12.53 8.09
N LYS A 122 15.65 -12.51 9.39
CA LYS A 122 15.00 -13.39 10.38
C LYS A 122 13.52 -13.04 10.56
N LEU A 123 13.20 -11.74 10.52
CA LEU A 123 11.83 -11.25 10.64
C LEU A 123 10.98 -11.73 9.46
N ILE A 124 11.47 -11.54 8.24
CA ILE A 124 10.83 -11.99 7.00
C ILE A 124 10.70 -13.52 6.96
N ASP A 125 11.75 -14.26 7.32
CA ASP A 125 11.69 -15.74 7.35
C ASP A 125 10.65 -16.24 8.38
N ARG A 126 10.48 -15.54 9.50
CA ARG A 126 9.42 -15.85 10.48
C ARG A 126 8.04 -15.60 9.90
N LEU A 127 7.84 -14.52 9.16
CA LEU A 127 6.57 -14.21 8.50
C LEU A 127 6.26 -15.23 7.41
N LEU A 128 7.24 -15.61 6.58
CA LEU A 128 7.09 -16.66 5.56
C LEU A 128 6.70 -18.02 6.16
N ALA A 129 7.19 -18.34 7.36
CA ALA A 129 6.85 -19.56 8.09
C ALA A 129 5.45 -19.51 8.73
N ALA A 130 4.81 -18.34 8.79
CA ALA A 130 3.48 -18.22 9.37
C ALA A 130 2.43 -18.92 8.49
N LYS A 131 1.53 -19.66 9.15
CA LYS A 131 0.37 -20.28 8.49
C LYS A 131 -0.76 -19.26 8.41
N GLY A 132 -1.42 -19.18 7.26
CA GLY A 132 -2.53 -18.25 7.03
C GLY A 132 -2.20 -17.02 6.17
N ILE A 133 -0.96 -16.87 5.71
CA ILE A 133 -0.60 -15.82 4.76
C ILE A 133 -0.94 -16.19 3.31
N SER A 134 -1.37 -15.18 2.54
CA SER A 134 -1.69 -15.32 1.11
C SER A 134 -0.45 -15.64 0.28
N SER A 135 -0.64 -16.15 -0.94
CA SER A 135 0.48 -16.38 -1.87
C SER A 135 1.15 -15.06 -2.25
N GLU A 136 0.36 -14.04 -2.56
CA GLU A 136 0.86 -12.71 -2.93
C GLU A 136 1.75 -12.12 -1.83
N PHE A 137 1.33 -12.24 -0.57
CA PHE A 137 2.13 -11.75 0.55
C PHE A 137 3.43 -12.55 0.75
N ARG A 138 3.45 -13.85 0.42
CA ARG A 138 4.70 -14.63 0.42
C ARG A 138 5.67 -14.15 -0.66
N ASP A 139 5.15 -13.77 -1.82
CA ASP A 139 5.98 -13.31 -2.93
C ASP A 139 6.54 -11.91 -2.66
N GLU A 140 5.75 -11.02 -2.04
CA GLU A 140 6.22 -9.72 -1.54
C GLU A 140 7.34 -9.86 -0.50
N LEU A 141 7.17 -10.74 0.50
CA LEU A 141 8.22 -11.04 1.49
C LEU A 141 9.49 -11.63 0.86
N ARG A 142 9.38 -12.37 -0.25
CA ARG A 142 10.54 -12.84 -1.01
C ARG A 142 11.23 -11.70 -1.74
N GLY A 143 10.46 -10.75 -2.29
CA GLY A 143 10.99 -9.51 -2.88
C GLY A 143 11.85 -8.75 -1.88
N TYR A 144 11.30 -8.48 -0.69
CA TYR A 144 12.05 -7.81 0.39
C TYR A 144 13.34 -8.53 0.78
N LYS A 145 13.37 -9.87 0.71
CA LYS A 145 14.59 -10.65 0.96
C LYS A 145 15.67 -10.42 -0.11
N ASP A 146 15.28 -10.15 -1.34
CA ASP A 146 16.21 -9.80 -2.41
C ASP A 146 16.64 -8.32 -2.32
N ASP A 147 15.74 -7.42 -1.95
CA ASP A 147 16.05 -5.99 -1.71
C ASP A 147 17.06 -5.82 -0.58
N ILE A 148 16.96 -6.61 0.50
CA ILE A 148 17.96 -6.61 1.59
C ILE A 148 19.35 -7.04 1.07
N LYS A 149 19.43 -7.97 0.11
CA LYS A 149 20.71 -8.37 -0.48
C LYS A 149 21.23 -7.33 -1.48
N ALA A 150 20.34 -6.57 -2.09
CA ALA A 150 20.65 -5.46 -2.98
C ALA A 150 20.97 -4.16 -2.24
N ASP A 151 20.82 -4.13 -0.90
CA ASP A 151 20.93 -2.93 -0.06
C ASP A 151 19.85 -1.86 -0.40
N GLU A 152 18.75 -2.27 -1.03
CA GLU A 152 17.62 -1.42 -1.42
C GLU A 152 16.48 -1.42 -0.37
N PHE A 153 16.60 -2.23 0.69
CA PHE A 153 15.60 -2.33 1.74
C PHE A 153 15.65 -1.13 2.69
N THR A 154 14.61 -0.30 2.66
CA THR A 154 14.57 0.97 3.38
C THR A 154 13.99 0.84 4.80
N ALA A 155 14.13 1.89 5.60
CA ALA A 155 13.47 1.98 6.90
C ALA A 155 11.94 1.94 6.80
N ALA A 156 11.34 2.38 5.69
CA ALA A 156 9.91 2.31 5.47
C ALA A 156 9.45 0.85 5.27
N ASP A 157 10.20 0.07 4.48
CA ASP A 157 9.92 -1.35 4.26
C ASP A 157 10.03 -2.13 5.58
N ARG A 158 11.04 -1.82 6.39
CA ARG A 158 11.18 -2.37 7.75
C ARG A 158 9.96 -2.07 8.61
N LYS A 159 9.51 -0.80 8.66
CA LYS A 159 8.32 -0.40 9.42
C LYS A 159 7.09 -1.19 8.97
N TYR A 160 6.91 -1.36 7.65
CA TYR A 160 5.82 -2.15 7.09
C TYR A 160 5.85 -3.62 7.56
N VAL A 161 7.01 -4.28 7.44
CA VAL A 161 7.19 -5.68 7.85
C VAL A 161 6.96 -5.87 9.35
N ILE A 162 7.38 -4.92 10.19
CA ILE A 162 7.14 -4.93 11.64
C ILE A 162 5.65 -4.78 11.95
N ALA A 163 4.97 -3.81 11.33
CA ALA A 163 3.54 -3.60 11.52
C ALA A 163 2.73 -4.87 11.16
N LEU A 164 3.11 -5.55 10.08
CA LEU A 164 2.48 -6.81 9.70
C LEU A 164 2.75 -7.94 10.68
N GLN A 165 3.97 -8.03 11.25
CA GLN A 165 4.26 -8.97 12.32
C GLN A 165 3.40 -8.73 13.55
N ASN A 166 3.22 -7.47 13.95
CA ASN A 166 2.41 -7.11 15.10
C ASN A 166 0.96 -7.52 14.88
N ARG A 167 0.41 -7.25 13.70
CA ARG A 167 -0.95 -7.70 13.32
C ARG A 167 -1.08 -9.22 13.37
N LEU A 168 -0.14 -9.96 12.77
CA LEU A 168 -0.19 -11.42 12.70
C LEU A 168 0.05 -12.12 14.06
N SER A 169 0.70 -11.42 14.99
CA SER A 169 0.94 -11.90 16.36
C SER A 169 -0.19 -11.50 17.31
N GLY A 170 -0.77 -10.31 17.14
CA GLY A 170 -1.95 -9.84 17.85
C GLY A 170 -3.18 -10.69 17.56
N ASP A 171 -3.41 -11.09 16.30
CA ASP A 171 -4.53 -11.94 15.89
C ASP A 171 -4.54 -13.31 16.61
N LYS A 172 -3.35 -13.82 17.01
CA LYS A 172 -3.24 -15.05 17.82
C LYS A 172 -3.62 -14.83 19.29
N LYS A 173 -3.45 -13.63 19.83
CA LYS A 173 -3.79 -13.28 21.22
C LYS A 173 -5.31 -13.12 21.37
N SER A 174 -5.99 -12.60 20.34
CA SER A 174 -7.45 -12.43 20.31
C SER A 174 -8.21 -13.74 20.24
N LYS A 175 -7.61 -14.81 19.71
CA LYS A 175 -8.26 -16.13 19.57
C LYS A 175 -8.18 -17.04 20.80
N SER A 176 -7.55 -16.58 21.89
CA SER A 176 -7.43 -17.34 23.15
C SER A 176 -8.40 -16.89 24.26
N ARG A 177 -9.37 -16.01 23.94
CA ARG A 177 -10.43 -15.52 24.85
C ARG A 177 -11.83 -16.04 24.45
N ARG A 178 -11.95 -17.33 24.11
CA ARG A 178 -13.24 -18.01 23.95
C ARG A 178 -13.19 -19.37 24.62
#